data_AF-A0A1Y1KR96-F1
#
_entry.id   AF-A0A1Y1KR96-F1
#
_cell.length_a   1.000
_cell.length_b   1.000
_cell.length_c   1.000
_cell.angle_alpha   90.00
_cell.angle_beta   90.00
_cell.angle_gamma   90.00
#
_symmetry.space_group_name_H-M   'P 1'
#
loop_
_entity.id
_entity.type
_entity.pdbx_description
1 polymer ?
#
loop_
_entity_poly.entity_id
_entity_poly.type
_entity_poly.pdbx_seq_one_letter_code
_entity_poly.pdbx_strand_id
1 'polypeptide(L)'
;KNLHINTLELKAIYNSLRSIARDRKSCNILVRTDNTTAMSYVNRMGGIKFENLNFLARSIWQFCERRNIVLVAAYISSKSNSLADRESRLLPTETEWSLAPSAFSRIVAVFGIPEIDLFASCNNHKCKKYI
;
A
#
# COMPACT_ATOMS: atom_id res chain seq x y z
N LYS A 1 12.67 -0.58 -9.49
CA LYS A 1 13.35 -1.48 -8.52
C LYS A 1 12.32 -2.49 -8.03
N ASN A 2 12.53 -3.79 -8.25
CA ASN A 2 11.71 -4.84 -7.63
C ASN A 2 12.04 -4.89 -6.13
N LEU A 3 11.04 -4.68 -5.29
CA LEU A 3 11.17 -4.83 -3.84
C LEU A 3 11.12 -6.33 -3.49
N HIS A 4 11.87 -6.74 -2.47
CA HIS A 4 11.81 -8.11 -1.96
C HIS A 4 10.42 -8.44 -1.42
N ILE A 5 9.94 -9.67 -1.56
CA ILE A 5 8.57 -10.07 -1.17
C ILE A 5 8.22 -9.70 0.27
N ASN A 6 9.11 -9.98 1.25
CA ASN A 6 8.91 -9.56 2.64
C ASN A 6 8.69 -8.05 2.82
N THR A 7 9.28 -7.23 1.95
CA THR A 7 9.08 -5.77 1.96
C THR A 7 7.70 -5.42 1.45
N LEU A 8 7.23 -6.09 0.40
CA LEU A 8 5.88 -5.92 -0.15
C LEU A 8 4.82 -6.33 0.89
N GLU A 9 5.02 -7.45 1.57
CA GLU A 9 4.11 -7.92 2.63
C GLU A 9 4.01 -6.93 3.78
N LEU A 10 5.15 -6.43 4.28
CA LEU A 10 5.15 -5.44 5.37
C LEU A 10 4.55 -4.10 4.91
N LYS A 11 4.76 -3.72 3.64
CA LYS A 11 4.15 -2.54 3.04
C LYS A 11 2.64 -2.72 2.88
N ALA A 12 2.15 -3.92 2.54
CA ALA A 12 0.73 -4.23 2.47
C ALA A 12 0.08 -4.04 3.84
N ILE A 13 0.69 -4.56 4.92
CA ILE A 13 0.23 -4.33 6.30
C ILE A 13 0.14 -2.83 6.60
N TYR A 14 1.17 -2.05 6.26
CA TYR A 14 1.17 -0.62 6.51
C TYR A 14 0.07 0.13 5.72
N ASN A 15 -0.13 -0.22 4.46
CA ASN A 15 -1.20 0.36 3.64
C ASN A 15 -2.59 0.00 4.18
N SER A 16 -2.81 -1.25 4.60
CA SER A 16 -4.05 -1.69 5.24
C SER A 16 -4.35 -0.89 6.51
N LEU A 17 -3.34 -0.63 7.35
CA LEU A 17 -3.49 0.22 8.53
C LEU A 17 -3.87 1.66 8.16
N ARG A 18 -3.19 2.26 7.17
CA ARG A 18 -3.49 3.62 6.73
C ARG A 18 -4.88 3.77 6.12
N SER A 19 -5.41 2.70 5.52
CA SER A 19 -6.74 2.66 4.94
C SER A 19 -7.81 2.42 6.01
N ILE A 20 -7.74 1.29 6.71
CA ILE A 20 -8.80 0.81 7.62
C ILE A 20 -8.78 1.55 8.96
N ALA A 21 -7.59 1.97 9.42
CA ALA A 21 -7.39 2.68 10.68
C ALA A 21 -7.12 4.18 10.48
N ARG A 22 -7.53 4.75 9.33
CA ARG A 22 -7.36 6.18 9.01
C ARG A 22 -7.85 7.08 10.15
N ASP A 23 -9.08 6.82 10.60
CA ASP A 23 -9.79 7.61 11.63
C ASP A 23 -9.92 6.88 12.97
N ARG A 24 -9.25 5.73 13.12
CA ARG A 24 -9.27 4.94 14.37
C ARG A 24 -8.20 5.44 15.33
N LYS A 25 -8.53 5.45 16.63
CA LYS A 25 -7.62 5.75 17.75
C LYS A 25 -8.00 4.88 18.95
N SER A 26 -7.05 4.65 19.87
CA SER A 26 -7.28 3.95 21.13
C SER A 26 -7.96 2.58 20.96
N CYS A 27 -7.43 1.75 20.08
CA CYS A 27 -8.01 0.43 19.78
C CYS A 27 -6.94 -0.66 19.58
N ASN A 28 -7.39 -1.91 19.58
CA ASN A 28 -6.55 -3.07 19.30
C ASN A 28 -6.80 -3.55 17.86
N ILE A 29 -5.74 -3.76 17.10
CA ILE A 29 -5.81 -4.28 15.73
C ILE A 29 -5.02 -5.59 15.66
N LEU A 30 -5.70 -6.65 15.22
CA LEU A 30 -5.09 -7.92 14.88
C LEU A 30 -4.89 -8.01 13.36
N VAL A 31 -3.63 -8.08 12.94
CA VAL A 31 -3.24 -8.35 11.55
C VAL A 31 -3.02 -9.84 11.38
N ARG A 32 -3.68 -10.45 10.40
CA ARG A 32 -3.42 -11.83 10.01
C ARG A 32 -2.62 -11.85 8.71
N THR A 33 -1.49 -12.56 8.71
CA THR A 33 -0.60 -12.69 7.55
C THR A 33 -0.05 -14.11 7.48
N ASP A 34 0.13 -14.63 6.27
CA ASP A 34 0.84 -15.88 6.03
C ASP A 34 2.36 -15.70 5.90
N ASN A 35 2.85 -14.45 5.85
CA ASN A 35 4.27 -14.15 5.87
C ASN A 35 4.80 -14.06 7.31
N THR A 36 5.48 -15.12 7.75
CA THR A 36 6.08 -15.21 9.09
C THR A 36 7.16 -14.17 9.36
N THR A 37 7.85 -13.69 8.32
CA THR A 37 8.84 -12.60 8.46
C THR A 37 8.13 -11.29 8.79
N ALA A 38 7.09 -10.92 8.02
CA ALA A 38 6.31 -9.72 8.26
C ALA A 38 5.65 -9.76 9.66
N MET A 39 5.09 -10.90 10.06
CA MET A 39 4.56 -11.13 11.40
C MET A 39 5.62 -10.87 12.49
N SER A 40 6.81 -11.44 12.33
CA SER A 40 7.92 -11.26 13.28
C SER A 40 8.35 -9.80 13.39
N TYR A 41 8.50 -9.10 12.26
CA TYR A 41 8.87 -7.68 12.25
C TYR A 41 7.81 -6.79 12.91
N VAL A 42 6.52 -7.07 12.71
CA VAL A 42 5.44 -6.35 13.40
C VAL A 42 5.51 -6.60 14.91
N ASN A 43 5.52 -7.85 15.34
CA ASN A 43 5.47 -8.18 16.76
C ASN A 43 6.73 -7.77 17.53
N ARG A 44 7.89 -7.72 16.87
CA ARG A 44 9.16 -7.27 17.47
C ARG A 44 9.44 -5.78 17.28
N MET A 45 8.52 -5.05 16.66
CA MET A 45 8.65 -3.63 16.33
C MET A 45 9.87 -3.27 15.48
N GLY A 46 10.36 -4.22 14.69
CA GLY A 46 11.57 -4.06 13.90
C GLY A 46 12.43 -5.31 13.84
N GLY A 47 13.63 -5.12 13.30
CA GLY A 47 14.64 -6.17 13.18
C GLY A 47 16.01 -5.58 12.85
N ILE A 48 17.05 -6.36 13.09
CA ILE A 48 18.45 -5.89 12.96
C ILE A 48 19.02 -6.21 11.57
N LYS A 49 18.47 -7.23 10.90
CA LYS A 49 19.08 -7.83 9.70
C LYS A 49 18.91 -7.01 8.42
N PHE A 50 17.76 -6.35 8.25
CA PHE A 50 17.42 -5.67 7.01
C PHE A 50 16.88 -4.27 7.29
N GLU A 51 17.64 -3.25 6.90
CA GLU A 51 17.34 -1.85 7.19
C GLU A 51 16.00 -1.39 6.58
N ASN A 52 15.69 -1.83 5.37
CA ASN A 52 14.43 -1.50 4.69
C ASN A 52 13.20 -2.06 5.41
N LEU A 53 13.27 -3.30 5.91
CA LEU A 53 12.19 -3.91 6.69
C LEU A 53 12.07 -3.23 8.05
N ASN A 54 13.19 -2.88 8.68
CA ASN A 54 13.20 -2.17 9.94
C ASN A 54 12.58 -0.77 9.80
N PHE A 55 12.91 -0.04 8.73
CA PHE A 55 12.32 1.26 8.42
C PHE A 55 10.78 1.19 8.29
N LEU A 56 10.27 0.17 7.57
CA LEU A 56 8.83 -0.05 7.43
C LEU A 56 8.17 -0.43 8.77
N ALA A 57 8.78 -1.34 9.54
CA ALA A 57 8.27 -1.72 10.86
C ALA A 57 8.19 -0.52 11.81
N ARG A 58 9.20 0.35 11.82
CA ARG A 58 9.19 1.60 12.58
C ARG A 58 8.08 2.54 12.11
N SER A 59 7.86 2.66 10.80
CA SER A 59 6.79 3.48 10.25
C SER A 59 5.40 2.99 10.67
N ILE A 60 5.21 1.66 10.72
CA ILE A 60 3.99 1.03 11.23
C ILE A 60 3.78 1.38 12.71
N TRP A 61 4.80 1.18 13.55
CA TRP A 61 4.66 1.45 14.98
C TRP A 61 4.49 2.93 15.30
N GLN A 62 5.16 3.83 14.58
CA GLN A 62 4.94 5.27 14.71
C GLN A 62 3.53 5.69 14.27
N PHE A 63 2.91 5.00 13.31
CA PHE A 63 1.52 5.23 12.95
C PHE A 63 0.58 4.82 14.09
N CYS A 64 0.85 3.67 14.70
CA CYS A 64 0.06 3.10 15.81
C CYS A 64 0.22 3.91 17.10
N GLU A 65 1.46 4.22 17.51
CA GLU A 65 1.79 4.96 18.73
C GLU A 65 1.10 6.33 18.77
N ARG A 66 1.21 7.11 17.69
CA ARG A 66 0.53 8.43 17.57
C ARG A 66 -0.99 8.36 17.71
N ARG A 67 -1.59 7.18 17.57
CA ARG A 67 -3.03 6.94 17.65
C ARG A 67 -3.43 6.08 18.85
N ASN A 68 -2.48 5.73 19.72
CA ASN A 68 -2.70 4.78 20.81
C ASN A 68 -3.32 3.45 20.33
N ILE A 69 -2.84 2.93 19.19
CA ILE A 69 -3.28 1.64 18.65
C ILE A 69 -2.32 0.55 19.11
N VAL A 70 -2.85 -0.52 19.69
CA VAL A 70 -2.07 -1.74 19.97
C VAL A 70 -2.19 -2.64 18.76
N LEU A 71 -1.05 -2.96 18.15
CA LEU A 71 -0.97 -3.80 16.96
C LEU A 71 -0.40 -5.17 17.32
N VAL A 72 -1.08 -6.23 16.88
CA VAL A 72 -0.61 -7.62 17.01
C VAL A 72 -0.70 -8.29 15.66
N ALA A 73 0.32 -9.05 15.27
CA ALA A 73 0.31 -9.90 14.09
C ALA A 73 0.19 -11.38 14.47
N ALA A 74 -0.67 -12.12 13.79
CA ALA A 74 -0.82 -13.57 13.92
C ALA A 74 -0.74 -14.26 12.56
N TYR A 75 -0.22 -15.49 12.59
CA TYR A 75 -0.15 -16.32 11.40
C TYR A 75 -1.55 -16.77 10.97
N ILE A 76 -1.78 -16.80 9.66
CA ILE A 76 -2.90 -17.50 9.02
C ILE A 76 -2.35 -18.35 7.88
N SER A 77 -2.95 -19.52 7.63
CA SER A 77 -2.53 -20.35 6.49
C SER A 77 -2.82 -19.67 5.15
N SER A 78 -1.97 -19.85 4.15
CA SER A 78 -2.19 -19.26 2.81
C SER A 78 -3.52 -19.70 2.18
N LYS A 79 -3.98 -20.94 2.47
CA LYS A 79 -5.30 -21.43 2.05
C LYS A 79 -6.45 -20.58 2.61
N SER A 80 -6.29 -20.08 3.83
CA SER A 80 -7.26 -19.21 4.49
C SER A 80 -7.02 -17.72 4.19
N ASN A 81 -5.88 -17.36 3.59
CA ASN A 81 -5.53 -16.01 3.14
C ASN A 81 -5.84 -15.78 1.65
N SER A 82 -6.71 -16.61 1.04
CA SER A 82 -6.98 -16.62 -0.39
C SER A 82 -7.51 -15.31 -0.94
N LEU A 83 -8.29 -14.56 -0.14
CA LEU A 83 -8.78 -13.24 -0.52
C LEU A 83 -7.62 -12.25 -0.70
N ALA A 84 -6.74 -12.12 0.31
CA ALA A 84 -5.62 -11.19 0.23
C ALA A 84 -4.61 -11.59 -0.87
N ASP A 85 -4.37 -12.89 -1.07
CA ASP A 85 -3.52 -13.38 -2.16
C ASP A 85 -4.13 -13.08 -3.53
N ARG A 86 -5.44 -13.25 -3.69
CA ARG A 86 -6.13 -12.87 -4.94
C ARG A 86 -6.00 -11.37 -5.20
N GLU A 87 -6.34 -10.53 -4.22
CA GLU A 87 -6.31 -9.07 -4.38
C GLU A 87 -4.88 -8.55 -4.63
N SER A 88 -3.84 -9.20 -4.08
CA SER A 88 -2.44 -8.81 -4.33
C SER A 88 -1.94 -9.18 -5.73
N ARG A 89 -2.57 -10.19 -6.37
CA ARG A 89 -2.27 -10.66 -7.73
C ARG A 89 -3.12 -10.01 -8.81
N LEU A 90 -4.19 -9.31 -8.43
CA LEU A 90 -4.98 -8.55 -9.40
C LEU A 90 -4.08 -7.52 -10.06
N LEU A 91 -4.03 -7.57 -11.39
CA LEU A 91 -3.36 -6.55 -12.18
C LEU A 91 -4.07 -5.20 -11.98
N PRO A 92 -3.33 -4.08 -12.12
CA PRO A 92 -3.94 -2.76 -12.15
C PRO A 92 -5.16 -2.77 -13.08
N THR A 93 -6.31 -2.33 -12.57
CA THR A 93 -7.53 -2.16 -13.38
C THR A 93 -7.19 -1.29 -14.59
N GLU A 94 -7.87 -1.44 -15.73
CA GLU A 94 -7.53 -0.69 -16.96
C GLU A 94 -7.44 0.84 -16.75
N THR A 95 -8.12 1.37 -15.73
CA THR A 95 -8.07 2.75 -15.26
C THR A 95 -6.72 3.21 -14.67
N GLU A 96 -5.78 2.31 -14.38
CA GLU A 96 -4.42 2.68 -13.96
C GLU A 96 -3.45 2.84 -15.14
N TRP A 97 -3.85 2.46 -16.37
CA TRP A 97 -3.09 2.79 -17.57
C TRP A 97 -3.18 4.28 -17.84
N SER A 98 -2.04 4.95 -17.91
CA SER A 98 -1.99 6.38 -18.25
C SER A 98 -1.10 6.60 -19.45
N LEU A 99 -1.43 7.64 -20.23
CA LEU A 99 -0.56 8.11 -21.29
C LEU A 99 0.82 8.46 -20.72
N ALA A 100 1.86 8.05 -21.44
CA ALA A 100 3.22 8.46 -21.13
C ALA A 100 3.29 10.00 -21.07
N PRO A 101 4.04 10.61 -20.13
CA PRO A 101 4.11 12.06 -20.01
C PRO A 101 4.45 12.77 -21.32
N SER A 102 5.34 12.18 -22.12
CA SER A 102 5.71 12.70 -23.44
C SER A 102 4.56 12.67 -24.45
N ALA A 103 3.74 11.61 -24.45
CA ALA A 103 2.57 11.50 -25.31
C ALA A 103 1.48 12.50 -24.89
N PHE A 104 1.24 12.65 -23.58
CA PHE A 104 0.31 13.63 -23.05
C PHE A 104 0.71 15.07 -23.40
N SER A 105 2.00 15.42 -23.23
CA SER A 105 2.51 16.75 -23.61
C SER A 105 2.31 17.06 -25.10
N ARG A 106 2.46 16.07 -25.99
CA ARG A 106 2.20 16.25 -27.44
C ARG A 106 0.73 16.54 -27.72
N ILE A 107 -0.19 15.86 -27.03
CA ILE A 107 -1.63 16.10 -27.16
C ILE A 107 -1.98 17.51 -26.68
N VAL A 108 -1.47 17.89 -25.50
CA VAL A 108 -1.68 19.22 -24.92
C VAL A 108 -1.17 20.34 -25.84
N ALA A 109 -0.03 20.13 -26.50
CA ALA A 109 0.53 21.12 -27.43
C ALA A 109 -0.34 21.35 -28.67
N VAL A 110 -1.13 20.36 -29.09
CA VAL A 110 -1.98 20.44 -30.28
C VAL A 110 -3.40 20.86 -29.94
N PHE A 111 -3.96 20.33 -28.85
CA PHE A 111 -5.39 20.45 -28.51
C PHE A 111 -5.66 21.29 -27.25
N GLY A 112 -4.63 21.75 -26.55
CA GLY A 112 -4.76 22.42 -25.26
C GLY A 112 -4.89 21.46 -24.08
N ILE A 113 -4.84 21.98 -22.86
CA ILE A 113 -4.95 21.17 -21.63
C ILE A 113 -6.41 20.72 -21.44
N PRO A 114 -6.70 19.41 -21.38
CA PRO A 114 -8.05 18.92 -21.12
C PRO A 114 -8.54 19.32 -19.73
N GLU A 115 -9.83 19.64 -19.59
CA GLU A 115 -10.39 20.00 -18.29
C GLU A 115 -10.56 18.78 -17.37
N ILE A 116 -10.93 17.62 -17.93
CA ILE A 116 -11.18 16.36 -17.21
C ILE A 116 -10.40 15.22 -17.87
N ASP A 117 -9.75 14.40 -17.06
CA ASP A 117 -9.07 13.17 -17.47
C ASP A 117 -9.98 11.95 -17.22
N LEU A 118 -10.62 11.45 -18.28
CA LEU A 118 -11.59 10.35 -18.20
C LEU A 118 -10.94 8.95 -18.10
N PHE A 119 -9.63 8.87 -18.28
CA PHE A 119 -8.88 7.61 -18.25
C PHE A 119 -8.02 7.49 -17.00
N ALA A 120 -8.26 8.32 -16.00
CA ALA A 120 -7.36 8.49 -14.87
C ALA A 120 -7.98 8.18 -13.52
N SER A 121 -7.23 7.44 -12.71
CA SER A 121 -7.43 7.30 -11.28
C SER A 121 -6.72 8.39 -10.48
N CYS A 122 -6.93 8.37 -9.16
CA CYS A 122 -6.21 9.23 -8.22
C CYS A 122 -4.68 9.07 -8.25
N ASN A 123 -4.18 7.97 -8.83
CA ASN A 123 -2.76 7.68 -8.89
C ASN A 123 -2.08 8.12 -10.19
N ASN A 124 -2.81 8.34 -11.28
CA ASN A 124 -2.23 8.53 -12.61
C ASN A 124 -2.76 9.75 -13.39
N HIS A 125 -3.65 10.54 -12.79
CA HIS A 125 -4.25 11.72 -13.39
C HIS A 125 -3.24 12.72 -13.94
N LYS A 126 -3.55 13.26 -15.12
CA LYS A 126 -2.77 14.34 -15.76
C LYS A 126 -3.45 15.70 -15.69
N CYS A 127 -4.74 15.71 -15.34
CA CYS A 127 -5.55 16.91 -15.17
C CYS A 127 -5.99 17.09 -13.72
N LYS A 128 -6.47 18.30 -13.35
CA LYS A 128 -6.97 18.57 -11.99
C LYS A 128 -8.26 17.81 -11.68
N LYS A 129 -9.13 17.63 -12.68
CA LYS A 129 -10.35 16.83 -12.58
C LYS A 129 -10.11 15.52 -13.32
N TYR A 130 -10.56 14.42 -12.74
CA TYR A 130 -10.50 13.08 -13.33
C TYR A 130 -11.70 12.26 -12.81
N ILE A 131 -12.05 11.17 -13.51
CA ILE A 131 -13.13 10.23 -13.13
C ILE A 131 -12.52 8.89 -12.74
#